data_AF-A0A8E8EUY9-F1
#
_entry.id   AF-A0A8E8EUY9-F1
#
_cell.length_a   1.000
_cell.length_b   1.000
_cell.length_c   1.000
_cell.angle_alpha   90.00
_cell.angle_beta   90.00
_cell.angle_gamma   90.00
#
_symmetry.space_group_name_H-M   'P 1'
#
loop_
_entity.id
_entity.type
_entity.pdbx_description
1 polymer ?
#
loop_
_entity_poly.entity_id
_entity_poly.type
_entity_poly.pdbx_seq_one_letter_code
_entity_poly.pdbx_strand_id
1 'polypeptide(L)' 'MADTRIIQLATLWFAVLIYIQTGSGGGGAVNLAVGVIAILLAYILPLTLVIFVTLQLVDR' A
#
# COMPACT_ATOMS: atom_id res chain seq x y z
N MET A 1 -2.33 3.50 19.78
CA MET A 1 -2.96 4.11 18.58
C MET A 1 -2.02 4.13 17.37
N ALA A 2 -0.71 4.36 17.55
CA ALA A 2 0.23 4.41 16.44
C ALA A 2 0.55 3.01 15.87
N ASP A 3 0.67 1.99 16.72
CA ASP A 3 0.89 0.59 16.30
C ASP A 3 -0.28 0.06 15.45
N THR A 4 -1.51 0.37 15.84
CA THR A 4 -2.72 0.02 15.07
C THR A 4 -2.70 0.61 13.67
N ARG A 5 -2.23 1.86 13.52
CA ARG A 5 -2.10 2.52 12.21
C ARG A 5 -1.02 1.89 11.33
N ILE A 6 0.12 1.52 11.92
CA ILE A 6 1.19 0.80 11.19
C ILE A 6 0.65 -0.54 10.67
N ILE A 7 -0.04 -1.31 11.52
CA ILE A 7 -0.61 -2.61 11.14
C ILE A 7 -1.65 -2.44 10.01
N GLN A 8 -2.49 -1.40 10.08
CA GLN A 8 -3.47 -1.09 9.04
C GLN A 8 -2.80 -0.72 7.71
N LEU A 9 -1.78 0.15 7.72
CA LEU A 9 -1.03 0.52 6.53
C LEU A 9 -0.30 -0.68 5.91
N ALA A 10 0.27 -1.55 6.74
CA ALA A 10 0.91 -2.80 6.29
C ALA A 10 -0.10 -3.76 5.66
N THR A 11 -1.28 -3.90 6.27
CA THR A 11 -2.37 -4.72 5.73
C THR A 11 -2.89 -4.17 4.41
N LEU A 12 -3.06 -2.86 4.30
CA LEU A 12 -3.46 -2.19 3.06
C LEU A 12 -2.42 -2.40 1.96
N TRP A 13 -1.13 -2.24 2.29
CA TRP A 13 -0.05 -2.47 1.34
C TRP A 13 -0.06 -3.91 0.84
N PHE A 14 -0.20 -4.88 1.75
CA PHE A 14 -0.34 -6.28 1.39
C PHE A 14 -1.53 -6.53 0.45
N ALA A 15 -2.72 -5.99 0.76
CA ALA A 15 -3.89 -6.15 -0.09
C ALA A 15 -3.69 -5.57 -1.51
N VAL A 16 -3.01 -4.43 -1.63
CA VAL A 16 -2.65 -3.82 -2.93
C VAL A 16 -1.72 -4.73 -3.72
N LEU A 17 -0.72 -5.33 -3.07
CA LEU A 17 0.19 -6.28 -3.74
C LEU A 17 -0.55 -7.52 -4.23
N ILE A 18 -1.47 -8.07 -3.41
CA ILE A 18 -2.32 -9.19 -3.82
C ILE A 18 -3.18 -8.81 -5.02
N TYR A 19 -3.81 -7.63 -5.02
CA TYR A 19 -4.59 -7.15 -6.17
C TYR A 19 -3.75 -7.11 -7.46
N ILE A 20 -2.56 -6.53 -7.42
CA ILE A 20 -1.64 -6.47 -8.58
C ILE A 20 -1.27 -7.87 -9.08
N GLN A 21 -0.99 -8.80 -8.17
CA GLN A 21 -0.54 -10.16 -8.51
C GLN A 21 -1.65 -11.08 -8.99
N THR A 22 -2.89 -10.85 -8.54
CA THR A 22 -4.04 -11.73 -8.82
C THR A 22 -4.94 -11.22 -9.94
N GLY A 23 -4.87 -9.93 -10.27
CA GLY A 23 -5.81 -9.32 -11.20
C GLY A 23 -5.31 -8.05 -11.85
N SER A 24 -4.78 -8.19 -13.07
CA SER A 24 -4.84 -7.11 -14.07
C SER A 24 -5.39 -7.56 -15.42
N GLY A 25 -5.85 -8.82 -15.55
CA GLY A 25 -6.27 -9.41 -16.83
C GLY A 25 -7.65 -8.99 -17.36
N GLY A 26 -8.41 -8.16 -16.65
CA GLY A 26 -9.73 -7.71 -17.13
C GLY A 26 -9.59 -6.52 -18.07
N GLY A 27 -10.04 -6.67 -19.31
CA GLY A 27 -10.05 -5.59 -20.31
C GLY A 27 -11.09 -4.51 -19.98
N GLY A 28 -10.68 -3.24 -20.05
CA GLY A 28 -11.55 -2.09 -19.87
C GLY A 28 -10.83 -0.88 -19.26
N ALA A 29 -11.27 0.33 -19.61
CA ALA A 29 -10.65 1.58 -19.14
C ALA A 29 -10.63 1.72 -17.60
N VAL A 30 -11.67 1.21 -16.92
CA VAL A 30 -11.76 1.22 -15.46
C VAL A 30 -10.66 0.35 -14.83
N ASN A 31 -10.44 -0.86 -15.36
CA ASN A 31 -9.41 -1.75 -14.84
C ASN A 31 -8.00 -1.18 -15.05
N LEU A 32 -7.76 -0.49 -16.17
CA LEU A 32 -6.50 0.23 -16.39
C LEU A 32 -6.29 1.33 -15.35
N ALA A 33 -7.32 2.15 -15.09
CA ALA A 33 -7.23 3.22 -14.09
C ALA A 33 -6.98 2.68 -12.68
N VAL A 34 -7.69 1.62 -12.28
CA VAL A 34 -7.48 0.97 -10.97
C VAL A 34 -6.09 0.33 -10.90
N GLY A 35 -5.61 -0.29 -11.98
CA GLY A 35 -4.25 -0.83 -12.06
C GLY A 35 -3.17 0.23 -11.86
N VAL A 36 -3.31 1.40 -12.49
CA VAL A 36 -2.38 2.53 -12.28
C VAL A 36 -2.39 2.99 -10.83
N ILE A 37 -3.57 3.15 -10.23
CA ILE A 37 -3.69 3.54 -8.82
C ILE A 37 -3.04 2.50 -7.90
N ALA A 38 -3.27 1.20 -8.18
CA ALA A 38 -2.67 0.12 -7.40
C ALA A 38 -1.14 0.16 -7.45
N ILE A 39 -0.56 0.40 -8.63
CA ILE A 39 0.91 0.56 -8.78
C ILE A 39 1.40 1.75 -7.95
N LEU A 40 0.73 2.90 -8.00
CA LEU A 40 1.12 4.05 -7.17
C LEU A 40 1.08 3.71 -5.68
N LEU A 41 0.01 3.07 -5.21
CA LEU A 41 -0.14 2.65 -3.82
C LEU A 41 0.91 1.62 -3.39
N ALA A 42 1.36 0.75 -4.30
CA ALA A 42 2.41 -0.23 -4.03
C ALA A 42 3.74 0.41 -3.63
N TYR A 43 4.00 1.66 -4.02
CA TYR A 43 5.19 2.43 -3.64
C TYR A 43 4.93 3.46 -2.53
N ILE A 44 3.76 4.11 -2.54
CA ILE A 44 3.41 5.14 -1.54
C ILE A 44 3.26 4.50 -0.14
N LEU A 45 2.52 3.38 -0.03
CA LEU A 45 2.26 2.76 1.26
C LEU A 45 3.53 2.26 1.99
N PRO A 46 4.49 1.54 1.36
CA PRO A 46 5.70 1.12 2.06
C PRO A 46 6.59 2.31 2.42
N LEU A 47 6.64 3.36 1.60
CA LEU A 47 7.37 4.58 1.95
C LEU A 47 6.77 5.23 3.20
N THR A 48 5.44 5.33 3.29
CA THR A 48 4.79 5.86 4.50
C THR A 48 5.07 4.99 5.72
N LEU A 49 5.04 3.66 5.58
CA LEU A 49 5.38 2.73 6.67
C LEU A 49 6.81 2.96 7.18
N VAL A 50 7.79 3.07 6.28
CA VAL A 50 9.18 3.35 6.65
C VAL A 50 9.26 4.66 7.42
N ILE A 51 8.66 5.74 6.92
CA ILE A 51 8.65 7.04 7.61
C ILE A 51 8.05 6.92 9.01
N PHE A 52 6.88 6.31 9.14
CA PHE A 52 6.21 6.17 10.44
C PHE A 52 7.01 5.33 11.43
N VAL A 53 7.60 4.22 10.97
CA VAL A 53 8.42 3.36 11.82
C VAL A 53 9.71 4.10 12.23
N THR A 54 10.38 4.77 11.30
CA THR A 54 11.60 5.54 11.60
C THR A 54 11.32 6.65 12.60
N LEU A 55 10.24 7.42 12.42
CA LEU A 55 9.87 8.47 13.38
C LEU A 55 9.59 7.90 14.77
N GLN A 56 8.86 6.78 14.86
CA GLN A 56 8.64 6.12 16.16
C GLN A 56 9.91 5.57 16.81
N LEU A 57 10.90 5.16 16.02
CA LEU A 57 12.19 4.69 16.55
C LEU A 57 13.06 5.85 17.01
N VAL A 58 12.98 7.02 16.37
CA VAL A 58 13.72 8.23 16.76
C VAL A 58 13.10 8.90 17.98
N ASP A 59 11.76 8.89 18.08
CA ASP A 59 11.02 9.49 19.21
C ASP A 59 11.01 8.60 20.48
N ARG A 60 11.64 7.41 20.43
CA ARG A 60 11.77 6.47 21.56
C ARG A 60 13.13 6.59 22.23
#